data_AF-A0A9D1UQV3-F1
#
_entry.id   AF-A0A9D1UQV3-F1
#
_cell.length_a   1.000
_cell.length_b   1.000
_cell.length_c   1.000
_cell.angle_alpha   90.00
_cell.angle_beta   90.00
_cell.angle_gamma   90.00
#
_symmetry.space_group_name_H-M   'P 1'
#
loop_
_entity.id
_entity.type
_entity.pdbx_description
1 polymer ?
#
loop_
_entity_poly.entity_id
_entity_poly.type
_entity_poly.pdbx_seq_one_letter_code
_entity_poly.pdbx_strand_id
1 'polypeptide(L)'
;FASEFLLPQLTILNNVRTNASLSTVLQIRDAFHVSATATAVAINEAGLFSDSAFEFTMRHLSRQGYRTGEPGGLQHQERSRIFPTVFDRSRPKHLTIKQLEAELHIPAEDIHALTFGTQMISLNLKRHEQAESLQ
;
A
#
# COMPACT_ATOMS: atom_id res chain seq x y z
N PHE A 1 17.83 0.84 2.41
CA PHE A 1 17.20 0.25 1.20
C PHE A 1 15.71 0.55 1.14
N ALA A 2 14.89 0.06 2.09
CA ALA A 2 13.45 0.34 2.06
C ALA A 2 13.11 1.85 2.17
N SER A 3 13.85 2.59 3.00
CA SER A 3 13.75 4.06 3.10
C SER A 3 14.02 4.75 1.76
N GLU A 4 15.11 4.41 1.06
CA GLU A 4 15.44 4.96 -0.26
C GLU A 4 14.38 4.69 -1.33
N PHE A 5 13.69 3.55 -1.26
CA PHE A 5 12.60 3.25 -2.21
C PHE A 5 11.38 4.14 -1.95
N LEU A 6 11.03 4.37 -0.68
CA LEU A 6 9.85 5.15 -0.29
C LEU A 6 10.11 6.66 -0.28
N LEU A 7 11.34 7.06 0.05
CA LEU A 7 11.77 8.44 0.25
C LEU A 7 13.23 8.57 -0.22
N PRO A 8 13.47 8.81 -1.52
CA PRO A 8 14.82 8.86 -2.07
C PRO A 8 15.66 10.00 -1.46
N GLN A 9 16.90 9.71 -1.08
CA GLN A 9 17.82 10.71 -0.49
C GLN A 9 17.99 11.95 -1.36
N LEU A 10 18.07 11.77 -2.69
CA LEU A 10 18.20 12.87 -3.64
C LEU A 10 17.01 13.83 -3.56
N THR A 11 15.81 13.30 -3.36
CA THR A 11 14.60 14.11 -3.22
C THR A 11 14.63 14.91 -1.94
N ILE A 12 15.10 14.32 -0.83
CA ILE A 12 15.30 15.02 0.43
C ILE A 12 16.30 16.18 0.25
N LEU A 13 17.48 15.91 -0.33
CA LEU A 13 18.52 16.91 -0.52
C LEU A 13 18.06 18.10 -1.37
N ASN A 14 17.21 17.87 -2.37
CA ASN A 14 16.72 18.93 -3.25
C ASN A 14 15.57 19.76 -2.67
N ASN A 15 14.80 19.20 -1.73
CA ASN A 15 13.55 19.83 -1.24
C ASN A 15 13.63 20.30 0.22
N VAL A 16 14.66 19.88 0.97
CA VAL A 16 14.75 20.11 2.41
C VAL A 16 15.95 21.00 2.72
N ARG A 17 15.71 22.05 3.51
CA ARG A 17 16.78 22.90 4.05
C ARG A 17 17.39 22.25 5.28
N THR A 18 18.65 22.59 5.57
CA THR A 18 19.35 22.19 6.80
C THR A 18 18.57 22.59 8.04
N ASN A 19 18.62 21.76 9.08
CA ASN A 19 17.84 21.85 10.31
C ASN A 19 16.34 22.01 10.02
N ALA A 20 15.79 21.06 9.28
CA ALA A 20 14.38 21.02 8.91
C ALA A 20 13.47 21.19 10.13
N SER A 21 12.42 21.99 9.99
CA SER A 21 11.45 22.16 11.06
C SER A 21 10.58 20.92 11.23
N LEU A 22 9.93 20.75 12.39
CA LEU A 22 8.96 19.68 12.59
C LEU A 22 7.84 19.71 11.54
N SER A 23 7.36 20.89 11.14
CA SER A 23 6.34 21.00 10.09
C SER A 23 6.86 20.53 8.73
N THR A 24 8.14 20.77 8.42
CA THR A 24 8.79 20.22 7.22
C THR A 24 8.81 18.68 7.25
N VAL A 25 9.16 18.07 8.39
CA VAL A 25 9.10 16.62 8.56
C VAL A 25 7.68 16.10 8.31
N LEU A 26 6.67 16.78 8.87
CA LEU A 26 5.26 16.39 8.70
C LEU A 26 4.77 16.58 7.24
N GLN A 27 5.19 17.63 6.56
CA GLN A 27 4.85 17.85 5.15
C GLN A 27 5.42 16.75 4.24
N ILE A 28 6.66 16.33 4.48
CA ILE A 28 7.31 15.30 3.68
C ILE A 28 6.67 13.94 3.92
N ARG A 29 6.40 13.56 5.18
CA ARG A 29 5.70 12.29 5.42
C ARG A 29 4.34 12.22 4.74
N ASP A 30 3.63 13.35 4.67
CA ASP A 30 2.31 13.41 4.06
C ASP A 30 2.41 13.31 2.53
N ALA A 31 3.42 13.95 1.93
CA ALA A 31 3.67 13.89 0.49
C ALA A 31 4.12 12.50 0.00
N PHE A 32 4.89 11.78 0.81
CA PHE A 32 5.43 10.45 0.47
C PHE A 32 4.64 9.30 1.09
N HIS A 33 3.63 9.60 1.91
CA HIS A 33 2.83 8.62 2.64
C HIS A 33 3.67 7.65 3.48
N VAL A 34 4.71 8.17 4.14
CA VAL A 34 5.61 7.42 5.02
C VAL A 34 5.40 7.81 6.49
N SER A 35 6.11 7.18 7.42
CA SER A 35 6.03 7.56 8.84
C SER A 35 6.82 8.86 9.12
N ALA A 36 6.39 9.61 10.14
CA ALA A 36 7.09 10.82 10.58
C ALA A 36 8.51 10.49 11.06
N THR A 37 8.64 9.34 11.74
CA THR A 37 9.90 8.86 12.26
C THR A 37 10.85 8.42 11.15
N ALA A 38 10.37 7.70 10.12
CA ALA A 38 11.18 7.33 8.97
C ALA A 38 11.64 8.57 8.19
N THR A 39 10.77 9.57 8.06
CA THR A 39 11.12 10.85 7.44
C THR A 39 12.23 11.56 8.20
N ALA A 40 12.11 11.66 9.53
CA ALA A 40 13.13 12.29 10.36
C ALA A 40 14.48 11.55 10.27
N VAL A 41 14.45 10.22 10.25
CA VAL A 41 15.66 9.38 10.06
C VAL A 41 16.29 9.64 8.69
N ALA A 42 15.50 9.67 7.62
CA ALA A 42 16.03 9.89 6.27
C ALA A 42 16.64 11.30 6.09
N ILE A 43 16.05 12.33 6.72
CA ILE A 43 16.63 13.68 6.76
C ILE A 43 17.96 13.69 7.54
N ASN A 44 18.04 12.92 8.63
CA ASN A 44 19.28 12.78 9.40
C ASN A 44 20.37 12.04 8.60
N GLU A 45 20.01 10.94 7.92
CA GLU A 45 20.91 10.19 7.04
C GLU A 45 21.39 11.03 5.84
N ALA A 46 20.58 11.99 5.39
CA ALA A 46 20.97 13.00 4.38
C ALA A 46 21.90 14.09 4.94
N GLY A 47 22.25 14.08 6.23
CA GLY A 47 23.11 15.09 6.86
C GLY A 47 22.46 16.46 7.01
N LEU A 48 21.13 16.53 6.89
CA LEU A 48 20.38 17.79 6.99
C LEU A 48 19.95 18.11 8.42
N PHE A 49 20.19 17.22 9.38
CA PHE A 49 20.06 17.50 10.80
C PHE A 49 21.43 17.61 11.47
N SER A 50 21.53 18.53 12.43
CA SER A 50 22.49 18.39 13.52
C SER A 50 21.98 17.37 14.55
N ASP A 51 22.88 16.75 15.31
CA ASP A 51 22.53 15.76 16.35
C ASP A 51 21.47 16.31 17.32
N SER A 52 21.66 17.55 17.80
CA SER A 52 20.71 18.21 18.70
C SER A 52 19.34 18.45 18.05
N ALA A 53 19.30 18.81 16.76
CA ALA A 53 18.05 19.02 16.02
C ALA A 53 17.32 17.70 15.79
N PHE A 54 18.04 16.63 15.46
CA PHE A 54 17.46 15.30 15.30
C PHE A 54 16.85 14.81 16.61
N GLU A 55 17.59 14.87 17.72
CA GLU A 55 17.08 14.47 19.03
C GLU A 55 15.87 15.30 19.47
N PHE A 56 15.91 16.62 19.27
CA PHE A 56 14.79 17.50 19.58
C PHE A 56 13.54 17.11 18.79
N THR A 57 13.70 16.84 17.49
CA THR A 57 12.62 16.43 16.59
C THR A 57 12.03 15.09 17.03
N MET A 58 12.87 14.09 17.31
CA MET A 58 12.43 12.78 17.78
C MET A 58 11.68 12.84 19.12
N ARG A 59 12.16 13.67 20.07
CA ARG A 59 11.44 13.92 21.33
C ARG A 59 10.08 14.58 21.09
N HIS A 60 10.01 15.55 20.18
CA HIS A 60 8.75 16.20 19.82
C HIS A 60 7.75 15.22 19.20
N LEU A 61 8.20 14.43 18.22
CA LEU A 61 7.38 13.39 17.58
C LEU A 61 6.84 12.40 18.61
N SER A 62 7.69 11.93 19.53
CA SER A 62 7.27 11.03 20.61
C SER A 62 6.17 11.65 21.48
N ARG A 63 6.33 12.91 21.90
CA ARG A 63 5.31 13.63 22.69
C ARG A 63 4.00 13.85 21.95
N GLN A 64 4.04 13.91 20.63
CA GLN A 64 2.88 14.05 19.75
C GLN A 64 2.24 12.70 19.37
N GLY A 65 2.72 11.58 19.92
CA GLY A 65 2.13 10.25 19.71
C GLY A 65 2.69 9.45 18.53
N TYR A 66 3.68 9.99 17.80
CA TYR A 66 4.26 9.35 16.60
C TYR A 66 5.13 8.11 16.90
N ARG A 67 5.35 7.77 18.18
CA ARG A 67 6.08 6.56 18.58
C ARG A 67 5.20 5.30 18.56
N THR A 68 3.90 5.48 18.79
CA THR A 68 2.94 4.37 18.97
C THR A 68 1.85 4.36 17.91
N GLY A 69 1.74 5.43 17.12
CA GLY A 69 0.84 5.50 15.98
C GLY A 69 1.30 6.58 15.00
N GLU A 70 0.52 6.82 13.97
CA GLU A 70 0.72 7.92 13.01
C GLU A 70 -0.52 8.80 13.03
N PRO A 71 -0.58 9.82 13.90
CA PRO A 71 -1.67 10.78 13.94
C PRO A 71 -1.86 11.45 12.57
N GLY A 72 -3.08 11.38 12.02
CA GLY A 72 -3.34 11.86 10.66
C GLY A 72 -2.63 11.06 9.56
N GLY A 73 -2.12 9.86 9.88
CA GLY A 73 -1.56 8.94 8.90
C GLY A 73 -2.64 8.36 7.97
N LEU A 74 -2.21 7.48 7.08
CA LEU A 74 -3.08 6.85 6.09
C LEU A 74 -4.31 6.20 6.75
N GLN A 75 -5.50 6.62 6.31
CA GLN A 75 -6.78 6.08 6.79
C GLN A 75 -6.97 4.62 6.36
N HIS A 76 -6.40 4.25 5.21
CA HIS A 76 -6.48 2.91 4.65
C HIS A 76 -5.09 2.46 4.26
N GLN A 77 -4.76 1.22 4.59
CA GLN A 77 -3.56 0.59 4.07
C GLN A 77 -3.71 0.34 2.57
N GLU A 78 -2.62 0.50 1.83
CA GLU A 78 -2.54 0.05 0.44
C GLU A 78 -2.96 -1.42 0.37
N ARG A 79 -4.05 -1.68 -0.35
CA ARG A 79 -4.63 -3.01 -0.53
C ARG A 79 -4.65 -3.30 -2.01
N SER A 80 -4.22 -4.50 -2.37
CA SER A 80 -4.32 -4.95 -3.76
C SER A 80 -5.78 -4.89 -4.21
N ARG A 81 -6.01 -4.28 -5.38
CA ARG A 81 -7.31 -4.24 -6.05
C ARG A 81 -7.65 -5.58 -6.71
N ILE A 82 -6.64 -6.38 -7.02
CA ILE A 82 -6.80 -7.65 -7.74
C ILE A 82 -7.53 -8.67 -6.87
N PHE A 83 -7.14 -8.83 -5.61
CA PHE A 83 -7.78 -9.80 -4.71
C PHE A 83 -9.29 -9.57 -4.51
N PRO A 84 -9.77 -8.38 -4.12
CA PRO A 84 -11.21 -8.15 -4.00
C PRO A 84 -11.91 -8.29 -5.35
N THR A 85 -11.35 -7.82 -6.46
CA THR A 85 -11.98 -7.94 -7.78
C THR A 85 -12.10 -9.39 -8.26
N VAL A 86 -11.09 -10.23 -8.01
CA VAL A 86 -11.06 -11.65 -8.43
C VAL A 86 -11.85 -12.56 -7.49
N PHE A 87 -11.77 -12.32 -6.18
CA PHE A 87 -12.32 -13.24 -5.16
C PHE A 87 -13.64 -12.77 -4.51
N ASP A 88 -14.26 -11.71 -5.02
CA ASP A 88 -15.56 -11.25 -4.55
C ASP A 88 -16.66 -12.26 -4.90
N ARG A 89 -17.20 -12.90 -3.86
CA ARG A 89 -18.23 -13.95 -3.93
C ARG A 89 -19.60 -13.43 -4.36
N SER A 90 -19.83 -12.11 -4.34
CA SER A 90 -21.07 -11.49 -4.79
C SER A 90 -21.14 -11.31 -6.31
N ARG A 91 -20.01 -11.52 -7.00
CA ARG A 91 -19.92 -11.40 -8.45
C ARG A 91 -20.55 -12.59 -9.19
N PRO A 92 -21.00 -12.40 -10.44
CA PRO A 92 -21.52 -13.49 -11.26
C PRO A 92 -20.49 -14.63 -11.35
N LYS A 93 -20.96 -15.88 -11.30
CA LYS A 93 -20.13 -17.11 -11.28
C LYS A 93 -19.13 -17.27 -12.43
N HIS A 94 -19.17 -16.37 -13.42
CA HIS A 94 -18.35 -16.41 -14.63
C HIS A 94 -17.76 -15.02 -14.93
N LEU A 95 -16.80 -14.56 -14.13
CA LEU A 95 -15.91 -13.49 -14.60
C LEU A 95 -14.88 -14.07 -15.55
N THR A 96 -14.84 -13.54 -16.75
CA THR A 96 -13.80 -13.86 -17.73
C THR A 96 -12.54 -13.02 -17.47
N ILE A 97 -11.37 -13.55 -17.79
CA ILE A 97 -10.10 -12.81 -17.68
C ILE A 97 -10.14 -11.49 -18.48
N LYS A 98 -10.82 -11.47 -19.63
CA LYS A 98 -11.02 -10.24 -20.43
C LYS A 98 -11.81 -9.15 -19.69
N GLN A 99 -12.79 -9.54 -18.87
CA GLN A 99 -13.53 -8.58 -18.05
C GLN A 99 -12.65 -8.01 -16.92
N LEU A 100 -11.79 -8.85 -16.33
CA LEU A 100 -10.83 -8.39 -15.32
C LEU A 100 -9.78 -7.44 -15.90
N GLU A 101 -9.26 -7.74 -17.09
CA GLU A 101 -8.32 -6.89 -17.80
C GLU A 101 -8.91 -5.49 -18.06
N ALA A 102 -10.16 -5.43 -18.55
CA ALA A 102 -10.86 -4.17 -18.78
C ALA A 102 -11.13 -3.39 -17.49
N GLU A 103 -11.41 -4.05 -16.37
CA GLU A 103 -11.71 -3.40 -15.10
C GLU A 103 -10.44 -2.91 -14.37
N LEU A 104 -9.43 -3.77 -14.31
CA LEU A 104 -8.20 -3.51 -13.58
C LEU A 104 -7.19 -2.70 -14.39
N HIS A 105 -7.33 -2.64 -15.72
CA HIS A 105 -6.36 -2.07 -16.65
C HIS A 105 -4.98 -2.73 -16.50
N ILE A 106 -4.97 -4.05 -16.28
CA ILE A 106 -3.78 -4.88 -16.09
C ILE A 106 -3.85 -6.01 -17.12
N PRO A 107 -2.78 -6.29 -17.88
CA PRO A 107 -2.75 -7.39 -18.83
C PRO A 107 -3.18 -8.73 -18.22
N ALA A 108 -3.82 -9.57 -19.02
CA ALA A 108 -4.28 -10.89 -18.60
C ALA A 108 -3.16 -11.77 -17.98
N GLU A 109 -1.95 -11.70 -18.53
CA GLU A 109 -0.78 -12.43 -18.04
C GLU A 109 -0.36 -11.99 -16.62
N ASP A 110 -0.38 -10.68 -16.38
CA ASP A 110 -0.06 -10.08 -15.08
C ASP A 110 -1.13 -10.40 -14.04
N ILE A 111 -2.41 -10.39 -14.42
CA ILE A 111 -3.50 -10.82 -13.52
C ILE A 111 -3.29 -12.28 -13.10
N HIS A 112 -2.88 -13.14 -14.03
CA HIS A 112 -2.62 -14.55 -13.74
C HIS A 112 -1.42 -14.72 -12.80
N ALA A 113 -0.35 -13.95 -13.01
CA ALA A 113 0.82 -13.94 -12.13
C ALA A 113 0.49 -13.40 -10.73
N LEU A 114 -0.27 -12.29 -10.65
CA LEU A 114 -0.64 -11.60 -9.40
C LEU A 114 -1.67 -12.38 -8.58
N THR A 115 -2.39 -13.30 -9.21
CA THR A 115 -3.27 -14.28 -8.54
C THR A 115 -2.56 -15.63 -8.30
N PHE A 116 -1.24 -15.73 -8.51
CA PHE A 116 -0.46 -16.96 -8.36
C PHE A 116 -0.98 -18.14 -9.17
N GLY A 117 -1.59 -17.87 -10.33
CA GLY A 117 -2.16 -18.88 -11.20
C GLY A 117 -3.34 -19.64 -10.61
N THR A 118 -4.04 -19.06 -9.61
CA THR A 118 -5.27 -19.68 -9.10
C THR A 118 -6.30 -19.75 -10.22
N GLN A 119 -6.54 -20.96 -10.74
CA GLN A 119 -7.65 -21.20 -11.65
C GLN A 119 -8.96 -21.02 -10.87
N MET A 120 -9.79 -20.07 -11.29
CA MET A 120 -11.19 -20.00 -10.86
C MET A 120 -11.92 -21.24 -11.38
N ILE A 121 -11.93 -22.31 -10.59
CA ILE A 121 -12.73 -23.50 -10.89
C ILE A 121 -14.17 -23.17 -10.55
N SER A 122 -14.95 -22.79 -11.56
CA SER A 122 -16.41 -22.81 -11.46
C SER A 122 -16.87 -24.27 -11.48
N LEU A 123 -17.21 -24.83 -10.32
CA LEU A 123 -17.91 -26.11 -10.21
C LEU A 123 -19.30 -25.96 -10.86
N ASN A 124 -19.41 -26.38 -12.12
CA ASN A 124 -20.70 -26.56 -12.78
C ASN A 124 -21.35 -27.84 -12.24
N LEU A 125 -21.97 -27.73 -11.06
CA LEU A 125 -22.81 -28.79 -10.51
C LEU A 125 -24.10 -28.86 -11.34
N LYS A 126 -24.06 -29.56 -12.48
CA LYS A 126 -25.28 -30.12 -13.08
C LYS A 126 -25.80 -31.19 -12.13
N ARG A 127 -26.67 -30.79 -11.20
CA ARG A 127 -27.43 -31.72 -10.37
C ARG A 127 -28.45 -32.38 -11.29
N HIS A 128 -28.26 -33.68 -11.56
CA HIS A 128 -29.18 -34.51 -12.35
C HIS A 128 -30.60 -34.46 -11.74
N GLU A 129 -31.51 -33.74 -12.39
CA GLU A 129 -32.96 -33.96 -12.26
C GLU A 129 -33.39 -35.04 -13.28
N GLN A 130 -32.93 -36.27 -13.05
CA GLN A 130 -33.50 -37.46 -13.71
C GLN A 130 -33.63 -38.58 -12.69
N ALA A 131 -34.60 -38.44 -11.79
CA ALA A 131 -35.12 -39.53 -10.96
C ALA A 131 -36.64 -39.38 -10.70
N GLU A 132 -37.38 -38.73 -11.60
CA GLU A 132 -38.85 -38.73 -11.62
C GLU A 132 -39.36 -39.09 -13.02
N SER A 133 -38.99 -40.27 -13.51
CA SER A 133 -39.74 -40.96 -14.56
C SER A 133 -39.27 -42.41 -14.66
N LEU A 134 -39.62 -43.22 -13.66
CA LEU A 134 -39.85 -44.67 -13.74
C LEU A 134 -39.99 -45.21 -12.31
N GLN A 135 -41.17 -44.98 -11.72
CA GLN A 135 -42.03 -45.99 -11.07
C GLN A 135 -43.24 -45.30 -10.43
#